data_AF-A0A5K1K1U1-F1
#
_entry.id   AF-A0A5K1K1U1-F1
#
_cell.length_a   1.000
_cell.length_b   1.000
_cell.length_c   1.000
_cell.angle_alpha   90.00
_cell.angle_beta   90.00
_cell.angle_gamma   90.00
#
_symmetry.space_group_name_H-M   'P 1'
#
loop_
_entity.id
_entity.type
_entity.pdbx_description
1 polymer ?
#
loop_
_entity_poly.entity_id
_entity_poly.type
_entity_poly.pdbx_seq_one_letter_code
_entity_poly.pdbx_strand_id
1 'polypeptide(L)'
;MGPNPTHLNPSLKSRPVGIRDLASELLVHTLSFLDTQDIARCIGVCRYFADLVRCELFLQYRIELARNGMVDGPSGTLPVAKRLQRIHQYSANLCSGTLDHETLDSHPEFARQFLNLEWSSLRPPNISATAMFRESSKMVLSIFTRGSSKAGVPSRRWLMPIGTPRDHTRRMNDWAVDRAQDLLVTVEKVYTDMNGQPSKGLLRPVIMISKGLPFYP
;
A
#
# COMPACT_ATOMS: atom_id res chain seq x y z
N MET A 1 85.86 -14.33 2.26
CA MET A 1 84.84 -13.66 1.41
C MET A 1 83.61 -14.54 1.41
N GLY A 2 82.63 -14.24 2.28
CA GLY A 2 81.33 -14.93 2.29
C GLY A 2 80.26 -13.97 1.78
N PRO A 3 79.31 -14.42 0.93
CA PRO A 3 78.25 -13.56 0.44
C PRO A 3 77.29 -13.21 1.59
N ASN A 4 77.05 -11.91 1.74
CA ASN A 4 76.10 -11.34 2.69
C ASN A 4 74.68 -11.51 2.09
N PRO A 5 73.75 -12.25 2.72
CA PRO A 5 72.39 -12.40 2.21
C PRO A 5 71.59 -11.15 2.61
N THR A 6 71.66 -10.12 1.78
CA THR A 6 70.93 -8.89 2.00
C THR A 6 69.48 -9.04 1.55
N HIS A 7 68.58 -8.60 2.43
CA HIS A 7 67.20 -8.19 2.18
C HIS A 7 66.15 -9.27 1.95
N LEU A 8 65.64 -9.77 3.08
CA LEU A 8 64.27 -10.23 3.23
C LEU A 8 63.28 -9.18 2.73
N ASN A 9 62.65 -9.51 1.60
CA ASN A 9 61.26 -9.32 1.20
C ASN A 9 60.53 -8.05 1.73
N PRO A 10 60.20 -7.06 0.87
CA PRO A 10 59.33 -5.96 1.27
C PRO A 10 57.95 -6.52 1.60
N SER A 11 57.52 -6.34 2.85
CA SER A 11 56.20 -6.72 3.31
C SER A 11 55.14 -6.08 2.41
N LEU A 12 54.53 -6.87 1.53
CA LEU A 12 53.27 -6.54 0.88
C LEU A 12 52.22 -6.40 1.98
N LYS A 13 52.12 -5.21 2.57
CA LYS A 13 51.02 -4.86 3.46
C LYS A 13 49.75 -4.93 2.61
N SER A 14 49.06 -6.06 2.66
CA SER A 14 47.75 -6.21 2.02
C SER A 14 46.87 -5.11 2.59
N ARG A 15 46.42 -4.20 1.72
CA ARG A 15 45.38 -3.27 2.11
C ARG A 15 44.17 -4.11 2.49
N PRO A 16 43.54 -3.85 3.65
CA PRO A 16 42.30 -4.54 3.98
C PRO A 16 41.30 -4.23 2.88
N VAL A 17 40.74 -5.28 2.27
CA VAL A 17 39.69 -5.16 1.26
C VAL A 17 38.49 -4.52 1.96
N GLY A 18 38.17 -3.30 1.54
CA GLY A 18 37.05 -2.55 2.05
C GLY A 18 35.76 -2.98 1.35
N ILE A 19 34.62 -2.74 2.00
CA ILE A 19 33.29 -2.99 1.41
C ILE A 19 33.09 -2.28 0.06
N ARG A 20 33.80 -1.18 -0.19
CA ARG A 20 33.75 -0.41 -1.44
C ARG A 20 34.49 -1.07 -2.60
N ASP A 21 35.32 -2.06 -2.32
CA ASP A 21 36.04 -2.82 -3.34
C ASP A 21 35.19 -3.96 -3.92
N LEU A 22 33.98 -4.16 -3.37
CA LEU A 22 33.01 -5.12 -3.87
C LEU A 22 32.30 -4.58 -5.12
N ALA A 23 31.96 -5.48 -6.05
CA ALA A 23 31.14 -5.14 -7.21
C ALA A 23 29.80 -4.50 -6.78
N SER A 24 29.36 -3.48 -7.51
CA SER A 24 28.15 -2.72 -7.18
C SER A 24 26.91 -3.60 -7.09
N GLU A 25 26.80 -4.62 -7.93
CA GLU A 25 25.68 -5.56 -7.97
C GLU A 25 25.54 -6.33 -6.65
N LEU A 26 26.67 -6.74 -6.06
CA LEU A 26 26.67 -7.46 -4.78
C LEU A 26 26.32 -6.53 -3.62
N LEU A 27 26.75 -5.27 -3.69
CA LEU A 27 26.35 -4.27 -2.71
C LEU A 27 24.86 -3.96 -2.79
N VAL A 28 24.31 -3.79 -4.00
CA VAL A 28 22.87 -3.60 -4.22
C VAL A 28 22.08 -4.79 -3.72
N HIS A 29 22.55 -6.01 -4.02
CA HIS A 29 21.94 -7.23 -3.51
C HIS A 29 21.98 -7.28 -1.98
N THR A 30 23.09 -6.91 -1.35
CA THR A 30 23.21 -6.84 0.11
C THR A 30 22.25 -5.81 0.71
N LEU A 31 22.21 -4.61 0.14
CA LEU A 31 21.27 -3.55 0.56
C LEU A 31 19.81 -3.96 0.34
N SER A 32 19.52 -4.86 -0.60
CA SER A 32 18.16 -5.36 -0.84
C SER A 32 17.58 -6.16 0.34
N PHE A 33 18.42 -6.71 1.22
CA PHE A 33 17.99 -7.41 2.43
C PHE A 33 17.73 -6.48 3.62
N LEU A 34 18.16 -5.21 3.54
CA LEU A 34 17.91 -4.22 4.59
C LEU A 34 16.48 -3.69 4.50
N ASP A 35 15.97 -3.23 5.64
CA ASP A 35 14.74 -2.45 5.65
C ASP A 35 14.97 -1.06 5.04
N THR A 36 13.90 -0.36 4.71
CA THR A 36 14.02 0.93 4.02
C THR A 36 14.63 2.03 4.91
N GLN A 37 14.51 1.93 6.24
CA GLN A 37 15.12 2.89 7.16
C GLN A 37 16.64 2.70 7.21
N ASP A 38 17.10 1.47 7.22
CA ASP A 38 18.52 1.11 7.19
C ASP A 38 19.16 1.52 5.86
N ILE A 39 18.49 1.30 4.74
CA ILE A 39 18.95 1.82 3.44
C ILE A 39 19.11 3.35 3.50
N ALA A 40 18.12 4.06 4.06
CA ALA A 40 18.20 5.51 4.21
C ALA A 40 19.36 5.94 5.13
N ARG A 41 19.65 5.20 6.20
CA ARG A 41 20.82 5.44 7.06
C ARG A 41 22.13 5.24 6.29
N CYS A 42 22.22 4.22 5.42
CA CYS A 42 23.41 3.99 4.58
C CYS A 42 23.76 5.17 3.68
N ILE A 43 22.77 5.94 3.22
CA ILE A 43 22.99 7.19 2.45
C ILE A 43 23.81 8.19 3.27
N GLY A 44 23.59 8.26 4.58
CA GLY A 44 24.31 9.15 5.50
C GLY A 44 25.71 8.67 5.88
N VAL A 45 26.06 7.40 5.61
CA VAL A 45 27.36 6.82 6.01
C VAL A 45 28.49 7.32 5.10
N CYS A 46 28.30 7.31 3.78
CA CYS A 46 29.30 7.83 2.85
C CYS A 46 28.73 8.16 1.46
N ARG A 47 29.46 9.00 0.71
CA ARG A 47 29.10 9.40 -0.67
C ARG A 47 28.91 8.21 -1.60
N TYR A 48 29.74 7.19 -1.48
CA TYR A 48 29.65 6.01 -2.35
C TYR A 48 28.32 5.26 -2.18
N PHE A 49 27.84 5.06 -0.95
CA PHE A 49 26.51 4.47 -0.74
C PHE A 49 25.37 5.41 -1.16
N ALA A 50 25.52 6.71 -0.93
CA ALA A 50 24.56 7.68 -1.42
C ALA A 50 24.43 7.64 -2.96
N ASP A 51 25.55 7.53 -3.67
CA ASP A 51 25.59 7.45 -5.12
C ASP A 51 25.04 6.11 -5.62
N LEU A 52 25.41 5.00 -4.96
CA LEU A 52 24.86 3.67 -5.27
C LEU A 52 23.33 3.65 -5.15
N VAL A 53 22.78 4.15 -4.05
CA VAL A 53 21.33 4.23 -3.84
C VAL A 53 20.67 5.15 -4.87
N ARG A 54 21.31 6.26 -5.26
CA ARG A 54 20.78 7.20 -6.28
C ARG A 54 20.88 6.70 -7.72
N CYS A 55 21.78 5.78 -8.02
CA CYS A 55 21.92 5.21 -9.36
C CYS A 55 21.01 3.98 -9.54
N GLU A 56 20.66 3.30 -8.45
CA GLU A 56 19.95 2.03 -8.50
C GLU A 56 18.45 2.19 -8.37
N LEU A 57 17.74 1.94 -9.47
CA LEU A 57 16.28 2.14 -9.58
C LEU A 57 15.51 1.30 -8.56
N PHE A 58 15.96 0.08 -8.28
CA PHE A 58 15.29 -0.80 -7.32
C PHE A 58 15.35 -0.25 -5.89
N LEU A 59 16.50 0.29 -5.48
CA LEU A 59 16.66 0.89 -4.15
C LEU A 59 15.84 2.17 -4.01
N GLN A 60 15.86 3.03 -5.04
CA GLN A 60 15.00 4.23 -5.10
C GLN A 60 13.52 3.87 -5.00
N TYR A 61 13.10 2.84 -5.74
CA TYR A 61 11.73 2.36 -5.72
C TYR A 61 11.28 1.93 -4.32
N ARG A 62 12.11 1.16 -3.60
CA ARG A 62 11.80 0.76 -2.21
C ARG A 62 11.71 1.96 -1.27
N ILE A 63 12.59 2.95 -1.42
CA ILE A 63 12.57 4.19 -0.64
C ILE A 63 11.27 4.96 -0.89
N GLU A 64 10.92 5.17 -2.15
CA GLU A 64 9.73 5.93 -2.53
C GLU A 64 8.42 5.22 -2.14
N LEU A 65 8.37 3.89 -2.20
CA LEU A 65 7.27 3.11 -1.62
C LEU A 65 7.10 3.41 -0.13
N ALA A 66 8.17 3.24 0.66
CA ALA A 66 8.10 3.45 2.11
C ALA A 66 7.75 4.90 2.47
N ARG A 67 8.30 5.87 1.73
CA ARG A 67 8.00 7.31 1.90
C ARG A 67 6.52 7.61 1.72
N ASN A 68 5.85 6.92 0.80
CA ASN A 68 4.42 7.05 0.54
C ASN A 68 3.56 6.08 1.38
N GLY A 69 4.15 5.34 2.32
CA GLY A 69 3.45 4.34 3.13
C GLY A 69 2.93 3.14 2.32
N MET A 70 3.48 2.91 1.13
CA MET A 70 3.06 1.86 0.20
C MET A 70 3.91 0.60 0.36
N VAL A 71 3.31 -0.56 0.03
CA VAL A 71 4.00 -1.86 0.00
C VAL A 71 4.08 -2.34 -1.44
N ASP A 72 5.19 -2.99 -1.79
CA ASP A 72 5.33 -3.61 -3.10
C ASP A 72 4.31 -4.76 -3.22
N GLY A 73 3.38 -4.64 -4.17
CA GLY A 73 2.41 -5.69 -4.49
C GLY A 73 3.06 -6.90 -5.16
N PRO A 74 2.28 -7.95 -5.47
CA PRO A 74 2.78 -9.10 -6.22
C PRO A 74 3.46 -8.67 -7.52
N SER A 75 4.53 -9.38 -7.91
CA SER A 75 5.29 -9.10 -9.12
C SER A 75 4.38 -8.96 -10.34
N GLY A 76 4.19 -7.72 -10.80
CA GLY A 76 3.45 -7.41 -12.02
C GLY A 76 4.36 -7.46 -13.25
N THR A 77 3.77 -7.25 -14.43
CA THR A 77 4.50 -7.16 -15.70
C THR A 77 5.18 -5.81 -15.92
N LEU A 78 4.94 -4.83 -15.04
CA LEU A 78 5.46 -3.47 -15.17
C LEU A 78 6.93 -3.39 -14.72
N PRO A 79 7.84 -2.87 -15.56
CA PRO A 79 9.23 -2.64 -15.17
C PRO A 79 9.34 -1.68 -13.98
N VAL A 80 10.32 -1.88 -13.11
CA VAL A 80 10.57 -1.05 -11.91
C VAL A 80 10.62 0.44 -12.23
N ALA A 81 11.25 0.83 -13.34
CA ALA A 81 11.30 2.23 -13.80
C ALA A 81 9.91 2.85 -13.99
N LYS A 82 8.97 2.11 -14.59
CA LYS A 82 7.59 2.57 -14.79
C LYS A 82 6.81 2.63 -13.48
N ARG A 83 7.07 1.70 -12.56
CA ARG A 83 6.46 1.70 -11.23
C ARG A 83 6.93 2.90 -10.41
N LEU A 84 8.24 3.19 -10.42
CA LEU A 84 8.82 4.37 -9.79
C LEU A 84 8.25 5.67 -10.38
N GLN A 85 8.14 5.77 -11.71
CA GLN A 85 7.51 6.90 -12.39
C GLN A 85 6.08 7.14 -11.89
N ARG A 86 5.28 6.08 -11.73
CA ARG A 86 3.91 6.18 -11.19
C ARG A 86 3.89 6.67 -9.74
N ILE A 87 4.82 6.23 -8.89
CA ILE A 87 4.91 6.72 -7.50
C ILE A 87 5.27 8.21 -7.46
N HIS A 88 6.21 8.67 -8.30
CA HIS A 88 6.54 10.08 -8.38
C HIS A 88 5.34 10.91 -8.85
N GLN A 89 4.62 10.44 -9.87
CA GLN A 89 3.41 11.11 -10.35
C GLN A 89 2.32 11.16 -9.29
N TYR A 90 2.10 10.05 -8.57
CA TYR A 90 1.19 9.99 -7.43
C TYR A 90 1.58 11.02 -6.36
N SER A 91 2.85 11.05 -5.96
CA SER A 91 3.36 11.97 -4.94
C SER A 91 3.17 13.43 -5.37
N ALA A 92 3.44 13.73 -6.64
CA ALA A 92 3.23 15.07 -7.19
C ALA A 92 1.75 15.47 -7.17
N ASN A 93 0.85 14.58 -7.60
CA ASN A 93 -0.60 14.82 -7.60
C ASN A 93 -1.17 15.03 -6.19
N LEU A 94 -0.62 14.30 -5.21
CA LEU A 94 -0.97 14.44 -3.80
C LEU A 94 -0.54 15.81 -3.27
N CYS A 95 0.71 16.21 -3.51
CA CYS A 95 1.24 17.50 -3.07
C CYS A 95 0.57 18.70 -3.77
N SER A 96 0.15 18.54 -5.02
CA SER A 96 -0.49 19.63 -5.78
C SER A 96 -1.98 19.79 -5.50
N GLY A 97 -2.59 18.89 -4.70
CA GLY A 97 -4.04 18.87 -4.51
C GLY A 97 -4.81 18.53 -5.80
N THR A 98 -4.16 18.01 -6.84
CA THR A 98 -4.83 17.57 -8.08
C THR A 98 -5.76 16.38 -7.82
N LEU A 99 -5.56 15.69 -6.70
CA LEU A 99 -6.53 14.78 -6.10
C LEU A 99 -7.71 15.50 -5.42
N ASP A 100 -8.07 16.71 -5.88
CA ASP A 100 -9.36 17.36 -5.62
C ASP A 100 -10.46 16.39 -6.05
N HIS A 101 -10.91 15.62 -5.08
CA HIS A 101 -11.94 14.63 -5.28
C HIS A 101 -13.26 15.33 -5.52
N GLU A 102 -13.98 14.90 -6.56
CA GLU A 102 -15.35 15.36 -6.81
C GLU A 102 -16.16 15.25 -5.52
N THR A 103 -16.78 16.37 -5.12
CA THR A 103 -17.65 16.37 -3.94
C THR A 103 -18.86 15.47 -4.20
N LEU A 104 -19.47 14.92 -3.15
CA LEU A 104 -20.71 14.14 -3.32
C LEU A 104 -21.80 14.99 -4.00
N ASP A 105 -21.76 16.31 -3.83
CA ASP A 105 -22.65 17.27 -4.47
C ASP A 105 -22.50 17.34 -5.99
N SER A 106 -21.34 16.93 -6.52
CA SER A 106 -21.12 16.77 -7.97
C SER A 106 -21.88 15.58 -8.56
N HIS A 107 -22.53 14.79 -7.71
CA HIS A 107 -23.13 13.49 -7.99
C HIS A 107 -24.53 13.36 -7.39
N PRO A 108 -25.49 14.23 -7.80
CA PRO A 108 -26.82 14.29 -7.20
C PRO A 108 -27.62 12.99 -7.37
N GLU A 109 -27.38 12.23 -8.44
CA GLU A 109 -27.94 10.90 -8.65
C GLU A 109 -27.53 9.92 -7.54
N PHE A 110 -26.27 9.99 -7.10
CA PHE A 110 -25.77 9.17 -6.02
C PHE A 110 -26.31 9.66 -4.68
N ALA A 111 -26.32 10.98 -4.44
CA ALA A 111 -26.92 11.54 -3.23
C ALA A 111 -28.39 11.12 -3.08
N ARG A 112 -29.18 11.17 -4.16
CA ARG A 112 -30.57 10.71 -4.18
C ARG A 112 -30.72 9.22 -3.89
N GLN A 113 -29.89 8.39 -4.51
CA GLN A 113 -29.90 6.95 -4.25
C GLN A 113 -29.55 6.67 -2.79
N PHE A 114 -28.59 7.38 -2.20
CA PHE A 114 -28.26 7.26 -0.78
C PHE A 114 -29.46 7.66 0.09
N LEU A 115 -30.07 8.82 -0.16
CA LEU A 115 -31.22 9.30 0.64
C LEU A 115 -32.44 8.38 0.59
N ASN A 116 -32.65 7.68 -0.53
CA ASN A 116 -33.80 6.79 -0.74
C ASN A 116 -33.61 5.37 -0.20
N LEU A 117 -32.44 5.02 0.36
CA LEU A 117 -32.22 3.70 0.94
C LEU A 117 -32.87 3.60 2.32
N GLU A 118 -33.49 2.46 2.61
CA GLU A 118 -34.02 2.17 3.95
C GLU A 118 -32.86 1.91 4.90
N TRP A 119 -32.46 2.96 5.63
CA TRP A 119 -31.28 2.96 6.48
C TRP A 119 -31.53 2.13 7.74
N SER A 120 -30.82 1.01 7.88
CA SER A 120 -30.76 0.27 9.16
C SER A 120 -29.63 0.78 10.07
N SER A 121 -29.29 2.08 10.03
CA SER A 121 -27.96 2.61 10.37
C SER A 121 -27.34 2.11 11.69
N LEU A 122 -26.05 1.73 11.61
CA LEU A 122 -25.11 1.78 12.72
C LEU A 122 -24.21 3.04 12.71
N ARG A 123 -24.11 3.82 11.61
CA ARG A 123 -23.47 5.17 11.61
C ARG A 123 -24.04 6.07 10.49
N PRO A 124 -24.25 7.38 10.74
CA PRO A 124 -24.63 8.35 9.71
C PRO A 124 -23.51 8.55 8.68
N PRO A 125 -23.85 9.00 7.45
CA PRO A 125 -22.88 9.28 6.39
C PRO A 125 -22.07 10.54 6.73
N ASN A 126 -21.06 10.42 7.58
CA ASN A 126 -20.08 11.48 7.78
C ASN A 126 -19.02 11.38 6.70
N ILE A 127 -19.05 12.24 5.68
CA ILE A 127 -17.96 12.65 4.74
C ILE A 127 -17.32 11.53 3.89
N SER A 128 -17.30 10.32 4.43
CA SER A 128 -16.91 9.04 3.89
C SER A 128 -17.99 8.59 2.93
N ALA A 129 -17.57 8.48 1.68
CA ALA A 129 -18.33 7.97 0.56
C ALA A 129 -18.64 6.47 0.71
N THR A 130 -19.11 6.00 1.87
CA THR A 130 -19.46 4.59 2.12
C THR A 130 -20.72 4.49 2.97
N ALA A 131 -21.61 3.56 2.65
CA ALA A 131 -22.82 3.29 3.41
C ALA A 131 -23.17 1.80 3.37
N MET A 132 -23.78 1.30 4.43
CA MET A 132 -24.35 -0.03 4.50
C MET A 132 -25.87 0.06 4.50
N PHE A 133 -26.53 -0.70 3.63
CA PHE A 133 -27.99 -0.72 3.53
C PHE A 133 -28.51 -2.14 3.32
N ARG A 134 -29.81 -2.32 3.52
CA ARG A 134 -30.49 -3.59 3.29
C ARG A 134 -31.30 -3.50 2.00
N GLU A 135 -31.10 -4.46 1.11
CA GLU A 135 -31.83 -4.59 -0.16
C GLU A 135 -32.40 -5.99 -0.27
N SER A 136 -33.74 -6.12 -0.31
CA SER A 136 -34.41 -7.41 -0.55
C SER A 136 -33.89 -8.55 0.33
N SER A 137 -33.75 -8.29 1.64
CA SER A 137 -33.19 -9.15 2.70
C SER A 137 -31.66 -9.30 2.75
N LYS A 138 -30.91 -8.85 1.74
CA LYS A 138 -29.44 -8.88 1.73
C LYS A 138 -28.86 -7.59 2.33
N MET A 139 -27.75 -7.68 3.07
CA MET A 139 -26.98 -6.48 3.42
C MET A 139 -25.97 -6.20 2.32
N VAL A 140 -25.83 -4.93 1.94
CA VAL A 140 -24.94 -4.48 0.88
C VAL A 140 -24.11 -3.28 1.39
N LEU A 141 -22.80 -3.33 1.14
CA LEU A 141 -21.89 -2.19 1.30
C LEU A 141 -21.87 -1.41 0.01
N SER A 142 -22.34 -0.18 0.04
CA SER A 142 -22.13 0.81 -1.00
C SER A 142 -20.85 1.57 -0.72
N ILE A 143 -19.86 1.47 -1.61
CA ILE A 143 -18.64 2.28 -1.56
C ILE A 143 -18.64 3.17 -2.79
N PHE A 144 -18.62 4.47 -2.58
CA PHE A 144 -18.41 5.46 -3.61
C PHE A 144 -16.95 5.92 -3.56
N THR A 145 -16.25 5.76 -4.68
CA THR A 145 -14.91 6.30 -4.85
C THR A 145 -15.03 7.54 -5.72
N ARG A 146 -14.67 8.69 -5.14
CA ARG A 146 -14.70 9.97 -5.84
C ARG A 146 -13.66 9.97 -6.95
N GLY A 147 -14.09 10.36 -8.13
CA GLY A 147 -13.24 10.64 -9.27
C GLY A 147 -12.48 11.95 -9.10
N SER A 148 -11.68 12.26 -10.12
CA SER A 148 -11.05 13.56 -10.31
C SER A 148 -11.16 13.91 -11.79
N SER A 149 -12.04 14.84 -12.11
CA SER A 149 -12.20 15.40 -13.46
C SER A 149 -10.88 15.98 -13.98
N LYS A 150 -10.09 16.63 -13.12
CA LYS A 150 -8.74 17.14 -13.44
C LYS A 150 -7.78 16.03 -13.87
N ALA A 151 -7.86 14.87 -13.24
CA ALA A 151 -7.03 13.71 -13.56
C ALA A 151 -7.65 12.78 -14.63
N GLY A 152 -8.84 13.10 -15.15
CA GLY A 152 -9.59 12.22 -16.05
C GLY A 152 -10.03 10.90 -15.40
N VAL A 153 -10.09 10.84 -14.07
CA VAL A 153 -10.48 9.64 -13.32
C VAL A 153 -11.98 9.72 -13.02
N PRO A 154 -12.82 8.81 -13.54
CA PRO A 154 -14.25 8.87 -13.29
C PRO A 154 -14.59 8.43 -11.87
N SER A 155 -15.61 9.06 -11.28
CA SER A 155 -16.25 8.58 -10.06
C SER A 155 -16.85 7.18 -10.25
N ARG A 156 -16.81 6.35 -9.21
CA ARG A 156 -17.30 4.96 -9.25
C ARG A 156 -18.09 4.60 -8.00
N ARG A 157 -19.10 3.75 -8.17
CA ARG A 157 -19.85 3.12 -7.07
C ARG A 157 -19.68 1.60 -7.13
N TRP A 158 -19.36 1.04 -5.99
CA TRP A 158 -19.23 -0.39 -5.75
C TRP A 158 -20.35 -0.84 -4.84
N LEU A 159 -20.99 -1.94 -5.21
CA LEU A 159 -21.98 -2.62 -4.39
C LEU A 159 -21.42 -3.98 -4.04
N MET A 160 -21.13 -4.17 -2.76
CA MET A 160 -20.56 -5.43 -2.27
C MET A 160 -21.55 -6.12 -1.33
N PRO A 161 -22.02 -7.33 -1.65
CA PRO A 161 -22.89 -8.06 -0.74
C PRO A 161 -22.12 -8.43 0.52
N ILE A 162 -22.67 -8.08 1.69
CA ILE A 162 -22.09 -8.38 2.99
C ILE A 162 -22.90 -9.50 3.64
N GLY A 163 -22.46 -10.73 3.40
CA GLY A 163 -23.13 -11.92 3.92
C GLY A 163 -24.36 -12.32 3.11
N THR A 164 -24.88 -13.50 3.45
CA THR A 164 -26.14 -14.00 2.90
C THR A 164 -27.20 -14.00 3.99
N PRO A 165 -28.50 -13.85 3.65
CA PRO A 165 -29.57 -13.87 4.66
C PRO A 165 -29.60 -15.14 5.52
N ARG A 166 -28.98 -16.23 5.04
CA ARG A 166 -28.89 -17.53 5.72
C ARG A 166 -27.62 -17.69 6.57
N ASP A 167 -26.62 -16.82 6.40
CA ASP A 167 -25.40 -16.84 7.19
C ASP A 167 -25.52 -15.87 8.36
N HIS A 168 -26.07 -16.37 9.47
CA HIS A 168 -26.11 -15.64 10.74
C HIS A 168 -24.78 -15.71 11.50
N THR A 169 -23.85 -16.55 11.05
CA THR A 169 -22.59 -16.80 11.77
C THR A 169 -21.56 -15.71 11.52
N ARG A 170 -21.69 -14.93 10.44
CA ARG A 170 -20.75 -13.85 10.10
C ARG A 170 -21.50 -12.55 9.84
N ARG A 171 -21.09 -11.49 10.53
CA ARG A 171 -21.61 -10.14 10.31
C ARG A 171 -20.45 -9.17 10.23
N MET A 172 -20.36 -8.40 9.15
CA MET A 172 -19.45 -7.27 9.10
C MET A 172 -19.85 -6.26 10.16
N ASN A 173 -18.88 -5.90 10.99
CA ASN A 173 -19.06 -5.01 12.13
C ASN A 173 -18.47 -3.62 11.86
N ASP A 174 -17.33 -3.56 11.16
CA ASP A 174 -16.67 -2.30 10.82
C ASP A 174 -15.98 -2.42 9.45
N TRP A 175 -15.64 -1.28 8.85
CA TRP A 175 -14.87 -1.21 7.61
C TRP A 175 -14.10 0.10 7.51
N ALA A 176 -13.00 0.07 6.77
CA ALA A 176 -12.20 1.23 6.42
C ALA A 176 -11.81 1.15 4.95
N VAL A 177 -11.78 2.29 4.26
CA VAL A 177 -11.33 2.39 2.87
C VAL A 177 -10.10 3.30 2.84
N ASP A 178 -8.97 2.76 2.42
CA ASP A 178 -7.81 3.55 2.00
C ASP A 178 -7.91 3.77 0.49
N ARG A 179 -8.30 5.00 0.12
CA ARG A 179 -8.44 5.39 -1.29
C ARG A 179 -7.12 5.52 -2.02
N ALA A 180 -6.03 5.79 -1.31
CA ALA A 180 -4.71 5.91 -1.91
C ALA A 180 -4.17 4.55 -2.35
N GLN A 181 -4.46 3.51 -1.57
CA GLN A 181 -4.00 2.15 -1.82
C GLN A 181 -5.05 1.25 -2.47
N ASP A 182 -6.23 1.79 -2.73
CA ASP A 182 -7.38 1.02 -3.22
C ASP A 182 -7.72 -0.18 -2.32
N LEU A 183 -7.62 0.04 -1.01
CA LEU A 183 -7.76 -1.00 -0.01
C LEU A 183 -9.09 -0.86 0.72
N LEU A 184 -9.86 -1.94 0.76
CA LEU A 184 -11.02 -2.08 1.62
C LEU A 184 -10.71 -3.09 2.71
N VAL A 185 -10.64 -2.59 3.95
CA VAL A 185 -10.49 -3.44 5.13
C VAL A 185 -11.87 -3.60 5.75
N THR A 186 -12.29 -4.83 6.01
CA THR A 186 -13.53 -5.11 6.73
C THR A 186 -13.21 -5.89 7.99
N VAL A 187 -14.01 -5.67 9.03
CA VAL A 187 -13.92 -6.41 10.29
C VAL A 187 -15.18 -7.22 10.41
N GLU A 188 -15.03 -8.55 10.43
CA GLU A 188 -16.15 -9.46 10.62
C GLU A 188 -16.22 -9.88 12.08
N LYS A 189 -17.43 -9.93 12.62
CA LYS A 189 -17.74 -10.57 13.89
C LYS A 189 -18.30 -11.95 13.59
N VAL A 190 -17.63 -12.98 14.11
CA VAL A 190 -18.06 -14.36 13.98
C VAL A 190 -18.82 -14.77 15.24
N TYR A 191 -20.04 -15.25 15.06
CA TYR A 191 -20.87 -15.86 16.09
C TYR A 191 -20.68 -17.37 16.00
N THR A 192 -20.09 -17.97 17.02
CA THR A 192 -20.12 -19.41 17.18
C THR A 192 -21.48 -19.79 17.75
N ASP A 193 -22.22 -20.57 16.97
CA ASP A 193 -23.53 -21.07 17.39
C ASP A 193 -23.32 -22.07 18.54
N MET A 194 -23.64 -21.64 19.76
CA MET A 194 -23.52 -22.43 20.98
C MET A 194 -24.77 -22.18 21.81
N ASN A 195 -25.84 -22.92 21.50
CA ASN A 195 -26.95 -23.22 22.42
C ASN A 195 -27.62 -22.03 23.12
N GLY A 196 -27.74 -20.87 22.46
CA GLY A 196 -28.52 -19.74 22.98
C GLY A 196 -27.87 -18.95 24.13
N GLN A 197 -26.59 -19.16 24.44
CA GLN A 197 -25.86 -18.27 25.35
C GLN A 197 -25.09 -17.18 24.57
N PRO A 198 -24.96 -15.95 25.12
CA PRO A 198 -24.22 -14.88 24.47
C PRO A 198 -22.72 -15.24 24.39
N SER A 199 -22.30 -15.77 23.24
CA SER A 199 -20.90 -16.03 22.98
C SER A 199 -20.15 -14.71 22.75
N LYS A 200 -18.93 -14.62 23.31
CA LYS A 200 -18.00 -13.54 23.00
C LYS A 200 -17.62 -13.68 21.52
N GLY A 201 -18.25 -12.87 20.66
CA GLY A 201 -17.97 -12.91 19.22
C GLY A 201 -16.49 -12.62 18.96
N LEU A 202 -15.84 -13.49 18.17
CA LEU A 202 -14.47 -13.31 17.76
C LEU A 202 -14.43 -12.29 16.61
N LEU A 203 -13.65 -11.22 16.78
CA LEU A 203 -13.37 -10.28 15.70
C LEU A 203 -12.28 -10.86 14.81
N ARG A 204 -12.55 -10.92 13.51
CA ARG A 204 -11.59 -11.34 12.50
C ARG A 204 -11.42 -10.21 11.48
N PRO A 205 -10.21 -9.64 11.33
CA PRO A 205 -9.94 -8.74 10.23
C PRO A 205 -9.97 -9.53 8.92
N VAL A 206 -10.69 -9.00 7.95
CA VAL A 206 -10.72 -9.52 6.58
C VAL A 206 -10.20 -8.40 5.69
N ILE A 207 -9.01 -8.62 5.12
CA ILE A 207 -8.39 -7.68 4.20
C ILE A 207 -8.84 -8.08 2.80
N MET A 208 -9.70 -7.26 2.19
CA MET A 208 -10.05 -7.40 0.78
C MET A 208 -9.20 -6.42 -0.03
N ILE A 209 -8.15 -6.94 -0.64
CA ILE A 209 -7.44 -6.22 -1.70
C ILE A 209 -8.33 -6.32 -2.93
N SER A 210 -8.86 -5.19 -3.38
CA SER A 210 -9.63 -5.13 -4.60
C SER A 210 -8.71 -5.39 -5.79
N LYS A 211 -8.52 -6.67 -6.16
CA LYS A 211 -7.80 -7.04 -7.38
C LYS A 211 -8.65 -6.68 -8.59
N GLY A 212 -8.67 -5.40 -8.95
CA GLY A 212 -9.40 -4.97 -10.15
C GLY A 212 -9.90 -3.55 -10.18
N LEU A 213 -9.47 -2.65 -9.30
CA LEU A 213 -9.74 -1.23 -9.53
C LEU A 213 -8.56 -0.65 -10.32
N PRO A 214 -8.73 -0.36 -11.62
CA PRO A 214 -7.75 0.38 -12.38
C PRO A 214 -7.81 1.83 -11.89
N PHE A 215 -7.20 2.10 -10.74
CA PHE A 215 -6.87 3.46 -10.35
C PHE A 215 -5.50 3.78 -10.96
N TYR A 216 -5.57 4.57 -12.02
CA TYR A 216 -4.50 5.06 -12.89
C TYR A 216 -4.01 4.10 -14.00
N PRO A 217 -4.14 4.49 -15.29
CA PRO A 217 -3.42 3.85 -16.39
C PRO A 217 -1.89 4.00 -16.29
#